data_AF-A0A8X6USY7-F1
#
_entry.id   AF-A0A8X6USY7-F1
#
_cell.length_a   1.000
_cell.length_b   1.000
_cell.length_c   1.000
_cell.angle_alpha   90.00
_cell.angle_beta   90.00
_cell.angle_gamma   90.00
#
_symmetry.space_group_name_H-M   'P 1'
#
loop_
_entity.id
_entity.type
_entity.pdbx_description
1 polymer ?
#
loop_
_entity_poly.entity_id
_entity_poly.type
_entity_poly.pdbx_seq_one_letter_code
_entity_poly.pdbx_strand_id
1 'polypeptide(L)'
;MDDVQISYSSKFLNVAERHIQTTINNFTKWAEQNGFVFSTEKMVSVVFTRKRGVFPNPELFIGRSLIKVVNEVKFLDLIFDQSLRFHHHLKYLKIRSAKALNILKVLANTRWGADRTSLLCLYRALIRSKLDYGSVVYSSACKSLLKILDPVHHQALRLCLEAFRTSPVESLYA
;
A
#
# COMPACT_ATOMS: atom_id res chain seq x y z
N MET A 1 -17.08 -7.85 -1.41
CA MET A 1 -15.96 -7.11 -0.78
C MET A 1 -15.72 -7.89 0.49
N ASP A 2 -14.76 -8.81 0.44
CA ASP A 2 -14.73 -9.98 1.34
C ASP A 2 -13.63 -9.87 2.39
N ASP A 3 -12.88 -8.76 2.38
CA ASP A 3 -11.80 -8.49 3.32
C ASP A 3 -12.32 -7.63 4.49
N VAL A 4 -12.29 -8.19 5.69
CA VAL A 4 -12.69 -7.52 6.93
C VAL A 4 -11.45 -7.26 7.78
N GLN A 5 -11.36 -6.07 8.36
CA GLN A 5 -10.28 -5.67 9.26
C GLN A 5 -10.85 -5.37 10.66
N ILE A 6 -10.21 -5.94 11.69
CA ILE A 6 -10.44 -5.59 13.09
C ILE A 6 -9.18 -4.88 13.61
N SER A 7 -9.33 -3.70 14.21
CA SER A 7 -8.21 -2.97 14.81
C SER A 7 -8.59 -2.34 16.13
N TYR A 8 -7.63 -2.32 17.06
CA TYR A 8 -7.75 -1.65 18.35
C TYR A 8 -6.43 -0.98 18.71
N SER A 9 -6.49 0.18 19.36
CA SER A 9 -5.31 0.94 19.78
C SER A 9 -5.27 1.06 21.30
N SER A 10 -4.11 0.77 21.90
CA SER A 10 -3.90 0.83 23.35
C SER A 10 -2.43 1.12 23.67
N LYS A 11 -2.19 1.69 24.87
CA LYS A 11 -0.84 1.83 25.44
C LYS A 11 -0.23 0.49 25.86
N PHE A 12 -1.08 -0.49 26.19
CA PHE A 12 -0.71 -1.79 26.71
C PHE A 12 -1.19 -2.91 25.76
N LEU A 13 -0.27 -3.83 25.41
CA LEU A 13 -0.53 -4.89 24.43
C LEU A 13 -1.61 -5.85 24.91
N ASN A 14 -1.55 -6.27 26.18
CA ASN A 14 -2.54 -7.16 26.81
C ASN A 14 -3.98 -6.61 26.73
N VAL A 15 -4.15 -5.29 26.86
CA VAL A 15 -5.47 -4.64 26.71
C VAL A 15 -5.92 -4.73 25.26
N ALA A 16 -5.05 -4.41 24.30
CA ALA A 16 -5.38 -4.52 22.89
C ALA A 16 -5.74 -5.96 22.48
N GLU A 17 -4.93 -6.92 22.93
CA GLU A 17 -5.13 -8.35 22.71
C GLU A 17 -6.49 -8.81 23.25
N ARG A 18 -6.85 -8.45 24.49
CA ARG A 18 -8.15 -8.79 25.08
C ARG A 18 -9.33 -8.23 24.28
N HIS A 19 -9.25 -6.96 23.87
CA HIS A 19 -10.32 -6.32 23.08
C HIS A 19 -10.46 -6.92 21.69
N ILE A 20 -9.34 -7.17 21.01
CA ILE A 20 -9.32 -7.83 19.70
C ILE A 20 -9.86 -9.25 19.81
N GLN A 21 -9.41 -10.05 20.79
CA GLN A 21 -9.90 -11.41 21.01
C GLN A 21 -11.40 -11.44 21.29
N THR A 22 -11.90 -10.52 22.13
CA THR A 22 -13.35 -10.41 22.39
C THR A 22 -14.12 -10.09 21.11
N THR A 23 -13.58 -9.21 20.26
CA THR A 23 -14.18 -8.85 18.98
C THR A 23 -14.17 -10.04 18.01
N ILE A 24 -13.07 -10.78 17.93
CA ILE A 24 -12.96 -12.00 17.13
C ILE A 24 -13.99 -13.03 17.58
N ASN A 25 -14.16 -13.26 18.89
CA ASN A 25 -15.13 -14.20 19.42
C ASN A 25 -16.56 -13.80 19.05
N ASN A 26 -16.91 -12.53 19.19
CA ASN A 26 -18.23 -12.01 18.82
C ASN A 26 -18.48 -12.13 17.32
N PHE A 27 -17.48 -11.83 16.50
CA PHE A 27 -17.57 -11.90 15.05
C PHE A 27 -17.67 -13.34 14.54
N THR A 28 -16.94 -14.27 15.18
CA THR A 28 -17.02 -15.72 14.90
C THR A 28 -18.41 -16.25 15.21
N LYS A 29 -18.96 -15.92 16.39
CA LYS A 29 -20.32 -16.28 16.76
C LYS A 29 -21.36 -15.72 15.78
N TRP A 30 -21.22 -14.46 15.38
CA TRP A 30 -22.11 -13.85 14.39
C TRP A 30 -22.01 -14.55 13.03
N ALA A 31 -20.80 -14.88 12.57
CA ALA A 31 -20.59 -15.58 11.31
C ALA A 31 -21.24 -16.97 11.31
N GLU A 32 -21.04 -17.76 12.38
CA GLU A 32 -21.67 -19.08 12.54
C GLU A 32 -23.20 -18.99 12.50
N GLN A 33 -23.78 -18.00 13.18
CA GLN A 33 -25.23 -17.76 13.17
C GLN A 33 -25.79 -17.39 11.79
N ASN A 34 -24.96 -16.80 10.94
CA ASN A 34 -25.32 -16.37 9.59
C ASN A 34 -24.81 -17.34 8.49
N GLY A 35 -24.25 -18.48 8.86
CA GLY A 35 -23.76 -19.49 7.91
C GLY A 35 -22.45 -19.13 7.18
N PHE A 36 -21.68 -18.17 7.70
CA PHE A 36 -20.36 -17.81 7.16
C PHE A 36 -19.24 -18.60 7.84
N VAL A 37 -18.20 -18.96 7.08
CA VAL A 37 -17.01 -19.65 7.56
C VAL A 37 -15.77 -18.82 7.25
N PHE A 38 -14.96 -18.53 8.27
CA PHE A 38 -13.69 -17.83 8.09
C PHE A 38 -12.58 -18.78 7.68
N SER A 39 -11.75 -18.35 6.73
CA SER A 39 -10.51 -19.03 6.38
C SER A 39 -9.43 -18.65 7.39
N THR A 40 -9.10 -19.59 8.28
CA THR A 40 -8.07 -19.42 9.31
C THR A 40 -6.68 -19.19 8.69
N GLU A 41 -6.40 -19.80 7.53
CA GLU A 41 -5.12 -19.65 6.81
C GLU A 41 -4.88 -18.23 6.27
N LYS A 42 -5.96 -17.54 5.89
CA LYS A 42 -5.90 -16.17 5.38
C LYS A 42 -5.84 -15.13 6.49
N MET A 43 -6.22 -15.51 7.71
CA MET A 43 -6.19 -14.61 8.85
C MET A 43 -4.76 -14.45 9.38
N VAL A 44 -4.32 -13.19 9.39
CA VAL A 44 -3.05 -12.79 9.95
C VAL A 44 -3.27 -11.59 10.85
N SER A 45 -2.42 -11.44 11.86
CA SER A 45 -2.40 -10.26 12.72
C SER A 45 -1.08 -9.52 12.56
N VAL A 46 -1.14 -8.20 12.73
CA VAL A 46 0.03 -7.32 12.67
C VAL A 46 -0.05 -6.35 13.84
N VAL A 47 1.08 -6.16 14.53
CA VAL A 47 1.16 -5.28 15.69
C VAL A 47 1.87 -4.00 15.31
N PHE A 48 1.12 -2.91 15.12
CA PHE A 48 1.74 -1.63 14.79
C PHE A 48 2.31 -0.95 16.03
N THR A 49 3.61 -0.67 16.04
CA THR A 49 4.26 0.02 17.17
C THR A 49 5.55 0.73 16.75
N ARG A 50 5.84 1.82 17.46
CA ARG A 50 7.12 2.56 17.34
C ARG A 50 8.08 2.24 18.49
N LYS A 51 7.67 1.38 19.45
CA LYS A 51 8.54 0.95 20.55
C LYS A 51 9.72 0.17 19.97
N ARG A 52 10.92 0.47 20.47
CA ARG A 52 12.15 -0.25 20.13
C ARG A 52 12.34 -1.44 21.07
N GLY A 53 13.00 -2.49 20.59
CA GLY A 53 13.26 -3.70 21.36
C GLY A 53 12.29 -4.83 21.03
N VAL A 54 12.50 -5.98 21.67
CA VAL A 54 11.66 -7.17 21.52
C VAL A 54 10.48 -7.04 22.48
N PHE A 55 9.28 -7.25 21.96
CA PHE A 55 8.05 -7.36 22.75
C PHE A 55 7.35 -8.66 22.36
N PRO A 56 6.59 -9.26 23.30
CA PRO A 56 5.85 -10.47 23.01
C PRO A 56 4.85 -10.24 21.87
N ASN A 57 4.66 -11.28 21.07
CA ASN A 57 3.57 -11.31 20.11
C ASN A 57 2.25 -11.57 20.85
N PRO A 58 1.13 -10.95 20.43
CA PRO A 58 -0.17 -11.26 20.99
C PRO A 58 -0.60 -12.68 20.61
N GLU A 59 -1.29 -13.35 21.52
CA GLU A 59 -1.83 -14.69 21.31
C GLU A 59 -3.32 -14.59 20.96
N LEU A 60 -3.60 -14.41 19.67
CA LEU A 60 -4.96 -14.30 19.15
C LEU A 60 -5.42 -15.65 18.58
N PHE A 61 -6.64 -16.07 18.93
CA PHE A 61 -7.22 -17.33 18.51
C PHE A 61 -8.51 -17.13 17.73
N ILE A 62 -8.72 -17.95 16.71
CA ILE A 62 -10.03 -18.16 16.09
C ILE A 62 -10.43 -19.62 16.28
N GLY A 63 -11.48 -19.85 17.07
CA GLY A 63 -11.80 -21.19 17.58
C GLY A 63 -10.63 -21.74 18.40
N ARG A 64 -9.95 -22.77 17.88
CA ARG A 64 -8.76 -23.40 18.50
C ARG A 64 -7.45 -23.08 17.78
N SER A 65 -7.50 -22.30 16.71
CA SER A 65 -6.34 -22.01 15.86
C SER A 65 -5.70 -20.68 16.26
N LEU A 66 -4.38 -20.70 16.50
CA LEU A 66 -3.59 -19.50 16.74
C LEU A 66 -3.42 -18.71 15.42
N ILE A 67 -3.74 -17.42 15.46
CA ILE A 67 -3.58 -16.51 14.33
C ILE A 67 -2.10 -16.12 14.21
N LYS A 68 -1.55 -16.29 13.01
CA LYS A 68 -0.15 -15.94 12.74
C LYS A 68 0.07 -14.44 12.85
N VAL A 69 1.07 -14.04 13.65
CA VAL A 69 1.57 -12.66 13.69
C VAL A 69 2.60 -12.46 12.57
N VAL A 70 2.42 -11.41 11.77
CA VAL A 70 3.32 -11.03 10.68
C VAL A 70 3.80 -9.58 10.84
N ASN A 71 4.98 -9.28 10.29
CA ASN A 71 5.55 -7.93 10.34
C ASN A 71 5.12 -7.05 9.17
N GLU A 72 4.56 -7.66 8.12
CA GLU A 72 4.09 -6.98 6.93
C GLU A 72 2.79 -7.63 6.47
N VAL A 73 1.79 -6.81 6.14
CA VAL A 73 0.53 -7.27 5.57
C VAL A 73 0.15 -6.39 4.38
N LYS A 74 -0.42 -7.01 3.36
CA LYS A 74 -1.02 -6.29 2.23
C LYS A 74 -2.53 -6.19 2.45
N PHE A 75 -3.07 -4.97 2.45
CA PHE A 75 -4.50 -4.70 2.59
C PHE A 75 -4.90 -3.57 1.65
N LEU A 76 -5.95 -3.77 0.84
CA LEU A 76 -6.38 -2.82 -0.18
C LEU A 76 -5.23 -2.28 -1.05
N ASP A 77 -4.40 -3.18 -1.60
CA ASP A 77 -3.20 -2.83 -2.39
C ASP A 77 -2.12 -1.98 -1.70
N LEU A 78 -2.28 -1.68 -0.41
CA LEU A 78 -1.27 -1.04 0.43
C LEU A 78 -0.50 -2.10 1.22
N ILE A 79 0.79 -1.84 1.42
CA ILE A 79 1.66 -2.71 2.22
C ILE A 79 1.94 -2.00 3.53
N PHE A 80 1.47 -2.57 4.64
CA PHE A 80 1.65 -2.03 5.97
C PHE A 80 2.76 -2.81 6.67
N ASP A 81 3.86 -2.14 6.95
CA ASP A 81 4.90 -2.67 7.83
C ASP A 81 4.59 -2.36 9.30
N GLN A 82 5.11 -3.18 10.20
CA GLN A 82 4.96 -3.04 11.64
C GLN A 82 5.25 -1.62 12.18
N SER A 83 6.20 -0.91 11.54
CA SER A 83 6.61 0.42 11.96
C SER A 83 5.85 1.57 11.28
N LEU A 84 4.94 1.24 10.36
CA LEU A 84 4.19 2.17 9.51
C LEU A 84 5.10 3.20 8.84
N ARG A 85 6.30 2.78 8.41
CA ARG A 85 7.26 3.62 7.70
C ARG A 85 7.05 3.60 6.19
N PHE A 86 6.28 2.63 5.69
CA PHE A 86 5.92 2.44 4.29
C PHE A 86 7.12 2.26 3.35
N HIS A 87 8.28 1.85 3.85
CA HIS A 87 9.47 1.62 3.02
C HIS A 87 9.27 0.53 1.97
N HIS A 88 8.71 -0.61 2.41
CA HIS A 88 8.39 -1.72 1.53
C HIS A 88 7.31 -1.34 0.52
N HIS A 89 6.28 -0.62 0.97
CA HIS A 89 5.22 -0.11 0.10
C HIS A 89 5.74 0.84 -0.97
N LEU A 90 6.55 1.84 -0.61
CA LEU A 90 7.05 2.85 -1.55
C LEU A 90 8.02 2.24 -2.57
N LYS A 91 8.85 1.26 -2.16
CA LYS A 91 9.67 0.47 -3.09
C LYS A 91 8.80 -0.35 -4.05
N TYR A 92 7.78 -1.02 -3.54
CA TYR A 92 6.82 -1.78 -4.33
C TYR A 92 6.12 -0.88 -5.36
N LEU A 93 5.65 0.28 -4.94
CA LEU A 93 4.99 1.28 -5.77
C LEU A 93 5.92 1.82 -6.86
N LYS A 94 7.19 2.10 -6.52
CA LYS A 94 8.23 2.51 -7.47
C LYS A 94 8.43 1.47 -8.57
N ILE A 95 8.58 0.19 -8.21
CA ILE A 95 8.78 -0.91 -9.16
C ILE A 95 7.57 -1.04 -10.09
N ARG A 96 6.35 -1.02 -9.54
CA ARG A 96 5.11 -1.10 -10.35
C ARG A 96 4.95 0.09 -11.29
N SER A 97 5.28 1.28 -10.82
CA SER A 97 5.20 2.51 -11.62
C SER A 97 6.28 2.53 -12.70
N ALA A 98 7.49 2.04 -12.42
CA ALA A 98 8.56 1.90 -13.41
C ALA A 98 8.18 0.93 -14.54
N LYS A 99 7.49 -0.17 -14.24
CA LYS A 99 6.94 -1.08 -15.26
C LYS A 99 5.93 -0.37 -16.17
N ALA A 100 5.01 0.40 -15.59
CA ALA A 100 4.05 1.20 -16.37
C ALA A 100 4.74 2.29 -17.20
N LEU A 101 5.79 2.92 -16.67
CA LEU A 101 6.61 3.88 -17.40
C LEU A 101 7.30 3.25 -18.61
N ASN A 102 7.74 1.99 -18.52
CA ASN A 102 8.33 1.31 -19.68
C ASN A 102 7.32 1.09 -20.80
N ILE A 103 6.06 0.81 -20.48
CA ILE A 103 4.97 0.76 -21.47
C ILE A 103 4.80 2.14 -22.12
N LEU A 104 4.75 3.19 -21.30
CA LEU A 104 4.64 4.57 -21.79
C LEU A 104 5.81 4.97 -22.72
N LYS A 105 7.04 4.55 -22.40
CA LYS A 105 8.22 4.78 -23.26
C LYS A 105 8.09 4.12 -24.63
N VAL A 106 7.53 2.92 -24.70
CA VAL A 106 7.31 2.21 -25.98
C VAL A 106 6.27 2.96 -26.81
N LEU A 107 5.20 3.42 -26.18
CA LEU A 107 4.11 4.14 -26.86
C LEU A 107 4.46 5.58 -27.24
N ALA A 108 5.43 6.19 -26.57
CA ALA A 108 5.91 7.54 -26.88
C ALA A 108 6.97 7.59 -28.01
N ASN A 109 7.10 6.51 -28.81
CA ASN A 109 8.10 6.45 -29.88
C ASN A 109 7.75 7.41 -31.04
N THR A 110 8.71 8.21 -31.50
CA THR A 110 8.47 9.29 -32.47
C THR A 110 8.10 8.84 -33.88
N ARG A 111 8.22 7.55 -34.22
CA ARG A 111 7.88 7.03 -35.57
C ARG A 111 6.45 6.55 -35.75
N TRP A 112 5.82 6.04 -34.69
CA TRP A 112 4.47 5.43 -34.71
C TRP A 112 3.75 5.59 -33.37
N GLY A 113 4.22 6.51 -32.52
CA GLY A 113 3.74 6.68 -31.16
C GLY A 113 2.39 7.38 -31.07
N ALA A 114 1.84 7.33 -29.87
CA ALA A 114 0.59 7.98 -29.53
C ALA A 114 0.78 9.50 -29.40
N ASP A 115 -0.28 10.25 -29.67
CA ASP A 115 -0.29 11.70 -29.48
C ASP A 115 -0.18 12.08 -27.99
N ARG A 116 0.20 13.34 -27.73
CA ARG A 116 0.38 13.89 -26.37
C ARG A 116 -0.84 13.68 -25.47
N THR A 117 -2.06 13.83 -25.99
CA THR A 117 -3.29 13.70 -25.18
C THR A 117 -3.47 12.25 -24.73
N SER A 118 -3.27 11.31 -25.65
CA SER A 118 -3.30 9.88 -25.37
C SER A 118 -2.21 9.46 -24.38
N LEU A 119 -0.98 9.95 -24.54
CA LEU A 119 0.12 9.68 -23.60
C LEU A 119 -0.17 10.21 -22.20
N LEU A 120 -0.72 11.42 -22.08
CA LEU A 120 -1.13 11.99 -20.80
C LEU A 120 -2.28 11.19 -20.15
N CYS A 121 -3.23 10.72 -20.95
CA CYS A 121 -4.31 9.85 -20.49
C CYS A 121 -3.74 8.54 -19.91
N LEU A 122 -2.84 7.89 -20.64
CA LEU A 122 -2.17 6.66 -20.20
C LEU A 122 -1.32 6.87 -18.96
N TYR A 123 -0.57 7.97 -18.88
CA TYR A 123 0.18 8.33 -17.68
C TYR A 123 -0.75 8.46 -16.46
N ARG A 124 -1.87 9.18 -16.61
CA ARG A 124 -2.85 9.36 -15.52
C ARG A 124 -3.44 8.02 -15.09
N ALA A 125 -3.83 7.19 -16.05
CA ALA A 125 -4.49 5.91 -15.80
C ALA A 125 -3.55 4.82 -15.23
N LEU A 126 -2.28 4.78 -15.65
CA LEU A 126 -1.36 3.68 -15.33
C LEU A 126 -0.34 4.00 -14.25
N ILE A 127 0.03 5.27 -14.10
CA ILE A 127 1.06 5.71 -13.16
C ILE A 127 0.42 6.56 -12.07
N ARG A 128 -0.19 7.71 -12.44
CA ARG A 128 -0.72 8.66 -11.46
C ARG A 128 -1.78 8.04 -10.56
N SER A 129 -2.73 7.29 -11.12
CA SER A 129 -3.77 6.57 -10.37
C SER A 129 -3.19 5.70 -9.23
N LYS A 130 -2.07 5.01 -9.48
CA LYS A 130 -1.40 4.16 -8.47
C LYS A 130 -0.75 4.97 -7.38
N LEU A 131 -0.09 6.08 -7.74
CA LEU A 131 0.50 6.99 -6.78
C LEU A 131 -0.59 7.66 -5.93
N ASP A 132 -1.66 8.13 -6.55
CA ASP A 132 -2.70 8.89 -5.85
C ASP A 132 -3.53 8.01 -4.91
N TYR A 133 -3.85 6.76 -5.30
CA TYR A 133 -4.70 5.84 -4.52
C TYR A 133 -4.27 5.65 -3.06
N GLY A 134 -2.97 5.48 -2.82
CA GLY A 134 -2.41 5.24 -1.48
C GLY A 134 -1.87 6.47 -0.76
N SER A 135 -1.85 7.62 -1.45
CA SER A 135 -1.07 8.79 -1.04
C SER A 135 -1.45 9.31 0.34
N VAL A 136 -2.74 9.32 0.68
CA VAL A 136 -3.24 9.78 1.99
C VAL A 136 -2.70 8.94 3.15
N VAL A 137 -2.42 7.66 2.91
CA VAL A 137 -1.94 6.73 3.93
C VAL A 137 -0.42 6.83 4.07
N TYR A 138 0.30 6.68 2.96
CA TYR A 138 1.77 6.65 3.00
C TYR A 138 2.41 8.04 3.01
N SER A 139 1.66 9.15 2.86
CA SER A 139 2.20 10.52 2.95
C SER A 139 2.87 10.82 4.29
N SER A 140 2.51 10.05 5.32
CA SER A 140 3.13 10.09 6.65
C SER A 140 4.58 9.57 6.68
N ALA A 141 5.05 8.92 5.62
CA ALA A 141 6.41 8.45 5.47
C ALA A 141 7.42 9.62 5.41
N CYS A 142 8.70 9.29 5.63
CA CYS A 142 9.77 10.30 5.57
C CYS A 142 9.84 10.96 4.18
N LYS A 143 10.02 12.28 4.14
CA LYS A 143 10.11 13.05 2.88
C LYS A 143 11.17 12.51 1.92
N SER A 144 12.35 12.09 2.42
CA SER A 144 13.39 11.51 1.57
C SER A 144 12.96 10.18 0.93
N LEU A 145 12.11 9.42 1.61
CA LEU A 145 11.57 8.17 1.12
C LEU A 145 10.44 8.41 0.11
N LEU A 146 9.60 9.42 0.30
CA LEU A 146 8.57 9.79 -0.69
C LEU A 146 9.19 10.22 -2.03
N LYS A 147 10.30 10.97 -1.97
CA LYS A 147 11.04 11.46 -3.15
C LYS A 147 11.56 10.34 -4.07
N ILE A 148 11.55 9.08 -3.66
CA ILE A 148 11.95 7.97 -4.54
C ILE A 148 10.97 7.74 -5.69
N LEU A 149 9.74 8.27 -5.59
CA LEU A 149 8.68 8.16 -6.58
C LEU A 149 8.79 9.24 -7.68
N ASP A 150 9.30 10.42 -7.32
CA ASP A 150 9.45 11.59 -8.19
C ASP A 150 10.13 11.28 -9.53
N PRO A 151 11.22 10.48 -9.60
CA PRO A 151 11.87 10.20 -10.88
C PRO A 151 10.95 9.52 -11.89
N VAL A 152 10.09 8.59 -11.44
CA VAL A 152 9.15 7.90 -12.32
C VAL A 152 8.07 8.87 -12.80
N HIS A 153 7.56 9.71 -11.90
CA HIS A 153 6.56 10.71 -12.22
C HIS A 153 7.09 11.76 -13.21
N HIS A 154 8.25 12.35 -12.94
CA HIS A 154 8.84 13.38 -13.80
C HIS A 154 9.29 12.81 -15.15
N GLN A 155 9.82 11.58 -15.17
CA GLN A 155 10.19 10.94 -16.44
C GLN A 155 8.95 10.66 -17.30
N ALA A 156 7.83 10.25 -16.69
CA ALA A 156 6.58 10.07 -17.41
C ALA A 156 6.09 11.39 -18.02
N LEU A 157 6.07 12.48 -17.24
CA LEU A 157 5.66 13.80 -17.74
C LEU A 157 6.54 14.29 -18.87
N ARG A 158 7.87 14.16 -18.77
CA ARG A 158 8.77 14.56 -19.87
C ARG A 158 8.48 13.81 -21.16
N LEU A 159 8.17 12.52 -21.08
CA LEU A 159 7.78 11.73 -22.27
C LEU A 159 6.45 12.21 -22.84
N CYS A 160 5.43 12.40 -22.01
CA CYS A 160 4.12 12.84 -22.46
C CYS A 160 4.14 14.25 -23.07
N LEU A 161 4.98 15.14 -22.54
CA LEU A 161 5.09 16.53 -22.96
C LEU A 161 6.13 16.74 -24.08
N GLU A 162 6.79 15.67 -24.53
CA GLU A 162 7.93 15.72 -25.45
C GLU A 162 9.04 16.69 -24.99
N ALA A 163 9.14 16.89 -23.68
CA ALA A 163 10.12 17.79 -23.08
C ALA A 163 11.51 17.16 -23.07
N PHE A 164 12.54 18.00 -23.16
CA PHE A 164 13.92 17.54 -23.03
C PHE A 164 14.13 16.83 -21.69
N ARG A 165 15.03 15.84 -21.69
CA ARG A 165 15.40 15.13 -20.46
C ARG A 165 15.92 16.06 -19.36
N THR A 166 16.51 17.19 -19.77
CA THR A 166 17.07 18.24 -18.93
C THR A 166 16.07 19.34 -18.55
N SER A 167 14.83 19.30 -19.05
CA SER A 167 13.82 20.31 -18.72
C SER A 167 13.60 20.39 -17.20
N PRO A 168 13.60 21.59 -16.60
CA PRO A 168 13.32 21.80 -15.18
C PRO A 168 11.98 21.20 -14.79
N VAL A 169 11.87 20.69 -13.55
CA VAL A 169 10.65 20.01 -13.08
C VAL A 169 9.49 21.00 -12.96
N GLU A 170 9.78 22.21 -12.52
CA GLU A 170 8.82 23.30 -12.36
C GLU A 170 8.13 23.62 -13.69
N SER A 171 8.86 23.58 -14.80
CA SER A 171 8.33 23.81 -16.14
C SER A 171 7.40 22.68 -16.63
N LEU A 172 7.45 21.48 -16.03
CA LEU A 172 6.55 20.37 -16.38
C LEU A 172 5.17 20.49 -15.75
N TYR A 173 5.03 21.36 -14.75
CA TYR A 173 3.79 21.58 -14.01
C TYR A 173 3.03 22.84 -14.45
N ALA A 174 3.61 23.61 -15.38
CA ALA A 174 3.04 24.81 -15.95
C ALA A 174 1.86 24.53 -16.88
#